data_AF-A0A1A2PLE3-F1
#
_entry.id   AF-A0A1A2PLE3-F1
#
_cell.length_a   1.000
_cell.length_b   1.000
_cell.length_c   1.000
_cell.angle_alpha   90.00
_cell.angle_beta   90.00
_cell.angle_gamma   90.00
#
_symmetry.space_group_name_H-M   'P 1'
#
loop_
_entity.id
_entity.type
_entity.pdbx_description
1 polymer ?
#
loop_
_entity_poly.entity_id
_entity_poly.type
_entity_poly.pdbx_seq_one_letter_code
_entity_poly.pdbx_strand_id
1 'polypeptide(L)'
;MIGAGPAGIAAVGRLLDQGIPPDKIAWVDPAFAAGDLGGKWRSVSSNTIAGTFMSFLNGSAAFGFSHAPPLPLAEVDPEETCALALVADPLVWVTEQLRQRVHVFETMATKLTLAQRRWRIETRDRELSSENVVLAIGAVPRRLDYPIDEIPVEVALDADKLAEVPLDGATVAVFGSSHSSMIALPHLLRRPVAKVINFYRSPLKYAVYLDDWILFDDTGLKGRAAVWARENIDGVCPDRLERCLVSSPDFDEKVAECDRVVYTVGFEPRKLPETPQWGPLGYNRMNGIIAPGLFGLGIAFPEYAEDPYGYGQYRVGLKKFMDYLDSVLPLWMVYGT
;
A
#
# COMPACT_ATOMS: atom_id res chain seq x y z
N MET A 1 15.68 -5.40 -9.49
CA MET A 1 14.46 -4.86 -8.85
C MET A 1 13.28 -5.78 -9.15
N ILE A 2 12.58 -6.28 -8.14
CA ILE A 2 11.36 -7.11 -8.29
C ILE A 2 10.15 -6.34 -7.76
N GLY A 3 9.20 -6.05 -8.64
CA GLY A 3 8.00 -5.24 -8.41
C GLY A 3 8.12 -3.84 -9.03
N ALA A 4 7.06 -3.40 -9.71
CA ALA A 4 6.90 -2.07 -10.32
C ALA A 4 5.75 -1.28 -9.69
N GLY A 5 5.44 -1.54 -8.42
CA GLY A 5 4.66 -0.60 -7.59
C GLY A 5 5.46 0.65 -7.22
N PRO A 6 4.88 1.60 -6.46
CA PRO A 6 5.55 2.87 -6.14
C PRO A 6 6.94 2.73 -5.50
N ALA A 7 7.13 1.75 -4.62
CA ALA A 7 8.44 1.45 -4.04
C ALA A 7 9.45 0.94 -5.09
N GLY A 8 9.03 0.09 -6.03
CA GLY A 8 9.87 -0.39 -7.11
C GLY A 8 10.26 0.72 -8.09
N ILE A 9 9.30 1.60 -8.42
CA ILE A 9 9.53 2.81 -9.22
C ILE A 9 10.59 3.69 -8.55
N ALA A 10 10.43 3.98 -7.26
CA ALA A 10 11.42 4.73 -6.47
C ALA A 10 12.81 4.09 -6.49
N ALA A 11 12.89 2.78 -6.27
CA ALA A 11 14.15 2.05 -6.30
C ALA A 11 14.86 2.15 -7.65
N VAL A 12 14.17 1.94 -8.78
CA VAL A 12 14.80 2.08 -10.10
C VAL A 12 15.25 3.50 -10.36
N GLY A 13 14.41 4.51 -10.03
CA GLY A 13 14.78 5.92 -10.19
C GLY A 13 16.04 6.27 -9.40
N ARG A 14 16.12 5.84 -8.13
CA ARG A 14 17.27 6.11 -7.27
C ARG A 14 18.53 5.36 -7.66
N LEU A 15 18.42 4.12 -8.12
CA LEU A 15 19.58 3.39 -8.63
C LEU A 15 20.19 4.12 -9.83
N LEU A 16 19.35 4.65 -10.73
CA LEU A 16 19.80 5.47 -11.86
C LEU A 16 20.40 6.81 -11.40
N ASP A 17 19.79 7.48 -10.43
CA ASP A 17 20.30 8.75 -9.87
C ASP A 17 21.68 8.55 -9.19
N GLN A 18 21.92 7.39 -8.58
CA GLN A 18 23.21 6.99 -7.99
C GLN A 18 24.24 6.53 -9.03
N GLY A 19 23.93 6.63 -10.32
CA GLY A 19 24.86 6.32 -11.40
C GLY A 19 25.05 4.83 -11.68
N ILE A 20 24.15 3.95 -11.20
CA ILE A 20 24.16 2.56 -11.66
C ILE A 20 23.87 2.53 -13.16
N PRO A 21 24.72 1.91 -13.99
CA PRO A 21 24.51 1.86 -15.43
C PRO A 21 23.16 1.21 -15.76
N PRO A 22 22.35 1.79 -16.67
CA PRO A 22 21.00 1.27 -16.94
C PRO A 22 20.98 -0.18 -17.44
N ASP A 23 22.03 -0.61 -18.18
CA ASP A 23 22.23 -1.98 -18.67
C ASP A 23 22.56 -2.99 -17.54
N LYS A 24 22.82 -2.51 -16.33
CA LYS A 24 23.03 -3.34 -15.13
C LYS A 24 21.77 -3.48 -14.27
N ILE A 25 20.67 -2.82 -14.63
CA ILE A 25 19.42 -2.89 -13.89
C ILE A 25 18.44 -3.81 -14.63
N ALA A 26 18.12 -4.94 -14.00
CA ALA A 26 16.97 -5.76 -14.36
C ALA A 26 15.76 -5.38 -13.50
N TRP A 27 14.65 -5.02 -14.14
CA TRP A 27 13.38 -4.71 -13.50
C TRP A 27 12.32 -5.74 -13.89
N VAL A 28 11.79 -6.44 -12.90
CA VAL A 28 10.86 -7.56 -13.07
C VAL A 28 9.51 -7.18 -12.46
N ASP A 29 8.44 -7.19 -13.25
CA ASP A 29 7.07 -7.02 -12.77
C ASP A 29 6.10 -7.68 -13.77
N PRO A 30 4.98 -8.29 -13.31
CA PRO A 30 4.08 -8.97 -14.23
C PRO A 30 3.25 -8.05 -15.13
N ALA A 31 3.13 -6.75 -14.85
CA ALA A 31 2.21 -5.87 -15.56
C ALA A 31 2.71 -4.44 -15.81
N PHE A 32 3.71 -3.97 -15.05
CA PHE A 32 4.20 -2.58 -15.10
C PHE A 32 3.10 -1.51 -14.95
N ALA A 33 2.04 -1.84 -14.22
CA ALA A 33 0.85 -0.99 -14.06
C ALA A 33 0.90 -0.09 -12.80
N ALA A 34 2.10 0.32 -12.35
CA ALA A 34 2.30 1.00 -11.08
C ALA A 34 1.78 0.21 -9.85
N GLY A 35 1.83 -1.13 -9.91
CA GLY A 35 1.33 -2.04 -8.89
C GLY A 35 -0.18 -1.92 -8.63
N ASP A 36 -0.63 -2.37 -7.45
CA ASP A 36 -2.06 -2.31 -7.12
C ASP A 36 -2.60 -0.87 -7.01
N LEU A 37 -1.73 0.13 -6.79
CA LEU A 37 -2.16 1.54 -6.80
C LEU A 37 -2.70 1.92 -8.17
N GLY A 38 -1.95 1.62 -9.24
CA GLY A 38 -2.38 1.92 -10.61
C GLY A 38 -3.48 1.00 -11.13
N GLY A 39 -3.56 -0.23 -10.64
CA GLY A 39 -4.56 -1.22 -11.08
C GLY A 39 -5.86 -1.26 -10.28
N LYS A 40 -5.77 -1.32 -8.94
CA LYS A 40 -6.90 -1.67 -8.05
C LYS A 40 -7.47 -0.49 -7.28
N TRP A 41 -6.61 0.40 -6.78
CA TRP A 41 -6.99 1.38 -5.75
C TRP A 41 -7.34 2.77 -6.29
N ARG A 42 -7.50 2.92 -7.61
CA ARG A 42 -7.66 4.23 -8.28
C ARG A 42 -8.81 5.07 -7.70
N SER A 43 -9.97 4.47 -7.45
CA SER A 43 -11.17 5.16 -6.94
C SER A 43 -11.08 5.52 -5.45
N VAL A 44 -10.11 4.98 -4.71
CA VAL A 44 -10.01 5.16 -3.26
C VAL A 44 -9.55 6.58 -2.92
N SER A 45 -10.24 7.21 -1.96
CA SER A 45 -9.80 8.47 -1.37
C SER A 45 -8.52 8.27 -0.56
N SER A 46 -7.45 8.93 -0.98
CA SER A 46 -6.16 8.92 -0.31
C SER A 46 -6.26 9.46 1.12
N ASN A 47 -5.37 8.98 1.99
CA ASN A 47 -5.05 9.60 3.29
C ASN A 47 -3.82 10.52 3.21
N THR A 48 -3.22 10.65 2.03
CA THR A 48 -2.04 11.47 1.72
C THR A 48 -2.47 12.69 0.90
N ILE A 49 -1.92 13.86 1.24
CA ILE A 49 -2.18 15.13 0.54
C ILE A 49 -1.47 15.18 -0.82
N ALA A 50 -2.02 15.94 -1.77
CA ALA A 50 -1.52 16.01 -3.13
C ALA A 50 -0.06 16.52 -3.22
N GLY A 51 0.33 17.46 -2.36
CA GLY A 51 1.70 17.98 -2.30
C GLY A 51 2.73 16.91 -1.99
N THR A 52 2.37 15.90 -1.17
CA THR A 52 3.25 14.76 -0.87
C THR A 52 3.43 13.84 -2.08
N PHE A 53 2.41 13.69 -2.92
CA PHE A 53 2.54 12.96 -4.19
C PHE A 53 3.41 13.71 -5.19
N MET A 54 3.25 15.04 -5.28
CA MET A 54 4.10 15.88 -6.13
C MET A 54 5.57 15.85 -5.66
N SER A 55 5.82 15.85 -4.35
CA SER A 55 7.16 15.68 -3.78
C SER A 55 7.79 14.34 -4.18
N PHE A 56 7.03 13.24 -4.15
CA PHE A 56 7.52 11.94 -4.60
C PHE A 56 7.87 11.94 -6.10
N LEU A 57 6.98 12.46 -6.95
CA LEU A 57 7.15 12.47 -8.41
C LEU A 57 8.31 13.36 -8.87
N ASN A 58 8.59 14.45 -8.15
CA ASN A 58 9.77 15.29 -8.36
C ASN A 58 11.01 14.79 -7.60
N GLY A 59 10.86 13.73 -6.80
CA GLY A 59 11.90 13.26 -5.90
C GLY A 59 13.12 12.72 -6.63
N SER A 60 12.96 12.15 -7.83
CA SER A 60 14.02 11.53 -8.64
C SER A 60 14.17 12.19 -10.01
N ALA A 61 15.41 12.58 -10.35
CA ALA A 61 15.71 13.13 -11.67
C ALA A 61 15.49 12.09 -12.77
N ALA A 62 15.77 10.81 -12.46
CA ALA A 62 15.55 9.72 -13.38
C ALA A 62 14.07 9.50 -13.78
N PHE A 63 13.11 9.98 -12.99
CA PHE A 63 11.69 9.93 -13.36
C PHE A 63 11.37 10.85 -14.54
N GLY A 64 12.15 11.92 -14.75
CA GLY A 64 11.91 12.89 -15.82
C GLY A 64 10.58 13.63 -15.69
N PHE A 65 9.94 13.64 -14.51
CA PHE A 65 8.58 14.13 -14.30
C PHE A 65 8.36 15.60 -14.70
N SER A 66 9.41 16.43 -14.69
CA SER A 66 9.35 17.80 -15.22
C SER A 66 8.98 17.88 -16.71
N HIS A 67 9.10 16.79 -17.46
CA HIS A 67 8.72 16.67 -18.87
C HIS A 67 7.40 15.92 -19.06
N ALA A 68 6.69 15.58 -17.97
CA ALA A 68 5.40 14.93 -18.06
C ALA A 68 4.37 15.87 -18.75
N PRO A 69 3.40 15.31 -19.49
CA PRO A 69 2.28 16.10 -19.97
C PRO A 69 1.50 16.71 -18.78
N PRO A 70 0.67 17.74 -19.01
CA PRO A 70 -0.24 18.23 -17.99
C PRO A 70 -1.08 17.08 -17.41
N LEU A 71 -1.02 16.91 -16.09
CA LEU A 71 -1.70 15.84 -15.35
C LEU A 71 -2.62 16.47 -14.30
N PRO A 72 -3.87 15.98 -14.12
CA PRO A 72 -4.84 16.61 -13.22
C PRO A 72 -4.36 16.74 -11.75
N LEU A 73 -3.43 15.91 -11.30
CA LEU A 73 -2.84 16.01 -9.96
C LEU A 73 -2.20 17.39 -9.69
N ALA A 74 -1.66 18.05 -10.72
CA ALA A 74 -1.03 19.36 -10.58
C ALA A 74 -2.02 20.50 -10.32
N GLU A 75 -3.31 20.27 -10.54
CA GLU A 75 -4.39 21.25 -10.32
C GLU A 75 -5.05 21.10 -8.95
N VAL A 76 -4.74 20.03 -8.21
CA VAL A 76 -5.26 19.79 -6.86
C VAL A 76 -4.50 20.67 -5.87
N ASP A 77 -5.24 21.27 -4.92
CA ASP A 77 -4.62 21.98 -3.80
C ASP A 77 -3.61 21.04 -3.08
N PRO A 78 -2.33 21.44 -2.94
CA PRO A 78 -1.31 20.59 -2.33
C PRO A 78 -1.63 20.13 -0.90
N GLU A 79 -2.47 20.87 -0.16
CA GLU A 79 -2.87 20.56 1.20
C GLU A 79 -4.11 19.65 1.28
N GLU A 80 -4.75 19.36 0.15
CA GLU A 80 -5.92 18.49 0.09
C GLU A 80 -5.57 17.04 -0.24
N THR A 81 -6.37 16.12 0.31
CA THR A 81 -6.37 14.71 -0.11
C THR A 81 -7.17 14.54 -1.40
N CYS A 82 -6.72 13.64 -2.30
CA CYS A 82 -7.42 13.34 -3.55
C CYS A 82 -7.66 11.83 -3.76
N ALA A 83 -8.38 11.49 -4.83
CA ALA A 83 -8.48 10.10 -5.27
C ALA A 83 -7.11 9.58 -5.77
N LEU A 84 -6.78 8.33 -5.48
CA LEU A 84 -5.49 7.75 -5.90
C LEU A 84 -5.33 7.66 -7.42
N ALA A 85 -6.42 7.69 -8.18
CA ALA A 85 -6.41 7.79 -9.64
C ALA A 85 -5.53 8.94 -10.13
N LEU A 86 -5.54 10.09 -9.43
CA LEU A 86 -4.80 11.27 -9.85
C LEU A 86 -3.28 11.06 -9.77
N VAL A 87 -2.79 10.25 -8.83
CA VAL A 87 -1.36 9.90 -8.74
C VAL A 87 -1.02 8.60 -9.50
N ALA A 88 -2.01 7.74 -9.74
CA ALA A 88 -1.84 6.52 -10.53
C ALA A 88 -1.32 6.82 -11.94
N ASP A 89 -1.91 7.79 -12.65
CA ASP A 89 -1.51 8.15 -14.01
C ASP A 89 -0.08 8.69 -14.10
N PRO A 90 0.35 9.65 -13.26
CA PRO A 90 1.75 10.04 -13.15
C PRO A 90 2.70 8.86 -12.91
N LEU A 91 2.35 7.92 -12.02
CA LEU A 91 3.19 6.76 -11.72
C LEU A 91 3.31 5.81 -12.92
N VAL A 92 2.22 5.57 -13.65
CA VAL A 92 2.24 4.78 -14.89
C VAL A 92 3.12 5.47 -15.93
N TRP A 93 2.98 6.79 -16.09
CA TRP A 93 3.83 7.56 -17.01
C TRP A 93 5.31 7.45 -16.64
N VAL A 94 5.67 7.64 -15.37
CA VAL A 94 7.06 7.48 -14.88
C VAL A 94 7.56 6.05 -15.11
N THR A 95 6.71 5.05 -14.88
CA THR A 95 7.04 3.64 -15.14
C THR A 95 7.45 3.45 -16.60
N GLU A 96 6.67 3.98 -17.55
CA GLU A 96 7.00 3.91 -18.98
C GLU A 96 8.32 4.61 -19.33
N GLN A 97 8.63 5.77 -18.72
CA GLN A 97 9.92 6.43 -18.94
C GLN A 97 11.09 5.57 -18.46
N LEU A 98 10.96 4.96 -17.28
CA LEU A 98 12.00 4.10 -16.73
C LEU A 98 12.17 2.80 -17.52
N ARG A 99 11.07 2.22 -18.02
CA ARG A 99 11.09 1.01 -18.87
C ARG A 99 11.94 1.18 -20.13
N GLN A 100 12.01 2.38 -20.68
CA GLN A 100 12.82 2.68 -21.86
C GLN A 100 14.33 2.73 -21.57
N ARG A 101 14.71 2.80 -20.28
CA ARG A 101 16.09 3.01 -19.86
C ARG A 101 16.77 1.73 -19.36
N VAL A 102 16.02 0.81 -18.74
CA VAL A 102 16.56 -0.38 -18.06
C VAL A 102 16.12 -1.69 -18.73
N HIS A 103 16.72 -2.81 -18.36
CA HIS A 103 16.25 -4.11 -18.83
C HIS A 103 14.96 -4.52 -18.12
N VAL A 104 13.88 -4.63 -18.89
CA VAL A 104 12.55 -4.95 -18.39
C VAL A 104 12.20 -6.41 -18.67
N PHE A 105 11.63 -7.07 -17.66
CA PHE A 105 11.13 -8.44 -17.76
C PHE A 105 9.69 -8.46 -17.26
N GLU A 106 8.74 -8.54 -18.19
CA GLU A 106 7.31 -8.64 -17.90
C GLU A 106 6.96 -10.07 -17.49
N THR A 107 7.26 -10.39 -16.24
CA THR A 107 7.12 -11.73 -15.67
C THR A 107 7.06 -11.66 -14.14
N MET A 108 6.80 -12.80 -13.50
CA MET A 108 6.79 -12.92 -12.05
C MET A 108 8.02 -13.71 -11.58
N ALA A 109 8.79 -13.12 -10.67
CA ALA A 109 9.82 -13.86 -9.94
C ALA A 109 9.15 -14.85 -8.99
N THR A 110 9.55 -16.12 -9.07
CA THR A 110 8.96 -17.21 -8.30
C THR A 110 9.89 -17.68 -7.20
N LYS A 111 11.20 -17.68 -7.44
CA LYS A 111 12.19 -18.19 -6.50
C LYS A 111 13.52 -17.46 -6.57
N LEU A 112 14.18 -17.31 -5.42
CA LEU A 112 15.49 -16.72 -5.26
C LEU A 112 16.44 -17.71 -4.60
N THR A 113 17.66 -17.80 -5.12
CA THR A 113 18.70 -18.71 -4.63
C THR A 113 20.06 -18.02 -4.78
N LEU A 114 20.82 -17.90 -3.69
CA LEU A 114 22.18 -17.36 -3.72
C LEU A 114 23.18 -18.48 -3.98
N ALA A 115 23.96 -18.35 -5.05
CA ALA A 115 25.03 -19.28 -5.38
C ALA A 115 26.18 -18.52 -6.03
N GLN A 116 27.43 -18.88 -5.69
CA GLN A 116 28.63 -18.28 -6.29
C GLN A 116 28.63 -16.73 -6.17
N ARG A 117 28.20 -16.21 -5.02
CA ARG A 117 28.10 -14.75 -4.74
C ARG A 117 27.21 -14.01 -5.74
N ARG A 118 26.18 -14.67 -6.27
CA ARG A 118 25.15 -14.08 -7.13
C ARG A 118 23.79 -14.67 -6.81
N TRP A 119 22.78 -13.83 -6.80
CA TRP A 119 21.39 -14.24 -6.78
C TRP A 119 21.01 -14.80 -8.14
N ARG A 120 20.47 -16.01 -8.14
CA ARG A 120 19.69 -16.58 -9.24
C ARG A 120 18.22 -16.29 -8.96
N ILE A 121 17.56 -15.70 -9.94
CA ILE A 121 16.16 -15.30 -9.88
C ILE A 121 15.42 -16.13 -10.90
N GLU A 122 14.70 -17.14 -10.43
CA GLU A 122 13.79 -17.91 -11.27
C GLU A 122 12.53 -17.09 -11.51
N THR A 123 12.12 -17.01 -12.77
CA THR A 123 10.84 -16.40 -13.19
C THR A 123 10.00 -17.45 -13.90
N ARG A 124 8.78 -17.10 -14.32
CA ARG A 124 7.94 -18.03 -15.10
C ARG A 124 8.54 -18.39 -16.46
N ASP A 125 9.36 -17.49 -17.03
CA ASP A 125 9.78 -17.61 -18.43
C ASP A 125 11.28 -17.87 -18.60
N ARG A 126 12.11 -17.40 -17.65
CA ARG A 126 13.58 -17.53 -17.70
C ARG A 126 14.24 -17.36 -16.34
N GLU A 127 15.51 -17.74 -16.26
CA GLU A 127 16.36 -17.42 -15.11
C GLU A 127 17.13 -16.12 -15.37
N LEU A 128 17.23 -15.27 -14.34
CA LEU A 128 18.07 -14.08 -14.31
C LEU A 128 19.16 -14.23 -13.24
N SER A 129 20.23 -13.46 -13.35
CA SER A 129 21.25 -13.37 -12.29
C SER A 129 21.59 -11.94 -11.93
N SER A 130 21.83 -11.68 -10.64
CA SER A 130 22.21 -10.36 -10.14
C SER A 130 23.14 -10.49 -8.93
N GLU A 131 23.96 -9.48 -8.66
CA GLU A 131 24.73 -9.39 -7.42
C GLU A 131 23.83 -8.98 -6.25
N ASN A 132 22.90 -8.05 -6.52
CA ASN A 132 21.95 -7.54 -5.54
C ASN A 132 20.50 -7.65 -6.05
N VAL A 133 19.56 -7.88 -5.13
CA VAL A 133 18.12 -7.95 -5.39
C VAL A 133 17.39 -7.05 -4.39
N VAL A 134 16.53 -6.17 -4.89
CA VAL A 134 15.60 -5.38 -4.09
C VAL A 134 14.19 -5.91 -4.34
N LEU A 135 13.47 -6.22 -3.27
CA LEU A 135 12.10 -6.72 -3.28
C LEU A 135 11.12 -5.59 -2.93
N ALA A 136 10.23 -5.27 -3.86
CA ALA A 136 9.07 -4.39 -3.65
C ALA A 136 7.79 -5.10 -4.12
N ILE A 137 7.57 -6.29 -3.56
CA ILE A 137 6.55 -7.26 -4.00
C ILE A 137 5.11 -6.86 -3.64
N GLY A 138 4.91 -5.78 -2.89
CA GLY A 138 3.60 -5.33 -2.46
C GLY A 138 2.95 -6.26 -1.44
N ALA A 139 1.67 -6.02 -1.17
CA ALA A 139 0.91 -6.72 -0.14
C ALA A 139 -0.48 -7.10 -0.65
N VAL A 140 -1.16 -7.97 0.08
CA VAL A 140 -2.56 -8.37 -0.14
C VAL A 140 -3.39 -8.08 1.11
N PRO A 141 -4.70 -7.81 0.98
CA PRO A 141 -5.58 -7.62 2.12
C PRO A 141 -5.59 -8.86 3.04
N ARG A 142 -5.53 -8.63 4.35
CA ARG A 142 -5.72 -9.71 5.34
C ARG A 142 -7.19 -10.09 5.42
N ARG A 143 -7.41 -11.38 5.66
CA ARG A 143 -8.74 -11.96 5.88
C ARG A 143 -8.82 -12.53 7.30
N LEU A 144 -10.04 -12.57 7.82
CA LEU A 144 -10.36 -13.33 9.02
C LEU A 144 -11.11 -14.61 8.60
N ASP A 145 -11.10 -15.62 9.45
CA ASP A 145 -11.66 -16.94 9.15
C ASP A 145 -13.10 -17.05 9.68
N TYR A 146 -14.02 -16.33 9.05
CA TYR A 146 -15.46 -16.46 9.32
C TYR A 146 -16.16 -17.07 8.11
N PRO A 147 -17.12 -17.99 8.29
CA PRO A 147 -17.85 -18.64 7.20
C PRO A 147 -18.97 -17.72 6.66
N ILE A 148 -18.62 -16.49 6.29
CA ILE A 148 -19.53 -15.46 5.77
C ILE A 148 -19.02 -15.05 4.38
N ASP A 149 -19.93 -14.83 3.44
CA ASP A 149 -19.54 -14.47 2.08
C ASP A 149 -18.83 -13.11 2.01
N GLU A 150 -17.57 -13.14 1.58
CA GLU A 150 -16.72 -11.95 1.50
C GLU A 150 -17.16 -11.02 0.35
N ILE A 151 -17.26 -9.72 0.64
CA ILE A 151 -17.17 -8.65 -0.33
C ILE A 151 -15.69 -8.21 -0.34
N PRO A 152 -14.96 -8.40 -1.44
CA PRO A 152 -13.55 -8.02 -1.49
C PRO A 152 -13.37 -6.55 -1.11
N VAL A 153 -12.33 -6.23 -0.33
CA VAL A 153 -12.10 -4.84 0.10
C VAL A 153 -11.91 -3.88 -1.08
N GLU A 154 -11.33 -4.34 -2.19
CA GLU A 154 -11.23 -3.57 -3.44
C GLU A 154 -12.57 -3.22 -4.08
N VAL A 155 -13.62 -4.00 -3.82
CA VAL A 155 -14.99 -3.71 -4.22
C VAL A 155 -15.65 -2.78 -3.21
N ALA A 156 -15.49 -3.03 -1.91
CA ALA A 156 -16.10 -2.21 -0.86
C ALA A 156 -15.60 -0.75 -0.85
N LEU A 157 -14.34 -0.52 -1.23
CA LEU A 157 -13.74 0.81 -1.29
C LEU A 157 -14.04 1.56 -2.60
N ASP A 158 -14.72 0.92 -3.55
CA ASP A 158 -15.06 1.47 -4.85
C ASP A 158 -16.59 1.54 -4.98
N ALA A 159 -17.15 2.75 -4.95
CA ALA A 159 -18.61 2.92 -4.91
C ALA A 159 -19.32 2.36 -6.16
N ASP A 160 -18.65 2.39 -7.32
CA ASP A 160 -19.23 1.91 -8.58
C ASP A 160 -19.21 0.39 -8.62
N LYS A 161 -18.08 -0.25 -8.26
CA LYS A 161 -18.02 -1.72 -8.16
C LYS A 161 -18.96 -2.26 -7.09
N LEU A 162 -19.06 -1.57 -5.95
CA LEU A 162 -19.99 -1.97 -4.89
C LEU A 162 -21.45 -1.87 -5.35
N ALA A 163 -21.77 -0.99 -6.28
CA ALA A 163 -23.12 -0.85 -6.80
C ALA A 163 -23.60 -2.08 -7.58
N GLU A 164 -22.67 -2.87 -8.13
CA GLU A 164 -22.94 -4.12 -8.85
C GLU A 164 -23.15 -5.32 -7.90
N VAL A 165 -22.84 -5.17 -6.61
CA VAL A 165 -23.04 -6.23 -5.62
C VAL A 165 -24.50 -6.25 -5.15
N PRO A 166 -25.20 -7.40 -5.21
CA PRO A 166 -26.58 -7.52 -4.73
C PRO A 166 -26.59 -7.48 -3.19
N LEU A 167 -27.05 -6.36 -2.63
CA LEU A 167 -27.02 -6.09 -1.19
C LEU A 167 -28.41 -5.75 -0.62
N ASP A 168 -29.47 -5.93 -1.39
CA ASP A 168 -30.85 -5.68 -0.96
C ASP A 168 -31.21 -6.52 0.28
N GLY A 169 -31.48 -5.83 1.39
CA GLY A 169 -31.85 -6.46 2.65
C GLY A 169 -30.71 -7.18 3.38
N ALA A 170 -29.48 -7.16 2.87
CA ALA A 170 -28.34 -7.83 3.51
C ALA A 170 -27.88 -7.12 4.78
N THR A 171 -27.42 -7.89 5.77
CA THR A 171 -26.64 -7.41 6.91
C THR A 171 -25.16 -7.58 6.63
N VAL A 172 -24.40 -6.47 6.61
CA VAL A 172 -22.98 -6.48 6.23
C VAL A 172 -22.07 -6.24 7.42
N ALA A 173 -21.22 -7.21 7.73
CA ALA A 173 -20.12 -7.05 8.68
C ALA A 173 -18.97 -6.25 8.07
N VAL A 174 -18.44 -5.28 8.81
CA VAL A 174 -17.22 -4.55 8.44
C VAL A 174 -16.22 -4.65 9.60
N PHE A 175 -15.18 -5.46 9.43
CA PHE A 175 -14.11 -5.60 10.42
C PHE A 175 -13.02 -4.56 10.21
N GLY A 176 -12.71 -3.80 11.26
CA GLY A 176 -11.71 -2.74 11.26
C GLY A 176 -12.30 -1.37 11.60
N SER A 177 -11.46 -0.43 12.00
CA SER A 177 -11.89 0.93 12.39
C SER A 177 -10.86 1.98 12.00
N SER A 178 -10.22 1.79 10.84
CA SER A 178 -9.19 2.70 10.29
C SER A 178 -9.67 3.29 8.96
N HIS A 179 -8.77 3.92 8.20
CA HIS A 179 -9.11 4.70 7.01
C HIS A 179 -9.99 3.94 6.00
N SER A 180 -9.63 2.71 5.64
CA SER A 180 -10.44 1.87 4.74
C SER A 180 -11.85 1.60 5.27
N SER A 181 -12.00 1.36 6.57
CA SER A 181 -13.33 1.15 7.18
C SER A 181 -14.20 2.40 7.01
N MET A 182 -13.63 3.58 7.27
CA MET A 182 -14.34 4.87 7.16
C MET A 182 -14.63 5.29 5.71
N ILE A 183 -14.11 4.57 4.71
CA ILE A 183 -14.51 4.68 3.30
C ILE A 183 -15.59 3.64 2.97
N ALA A 184 -15.41 2.39 3.40
CA ALA A 184 -16.35 1.31 3.10
C ALA A 184 -17.73 1.54 3.74
N LEU A 185 -17.78 2.05 4.98
CA LEU A 185 -19.03 2.29 5.70
C LEU A 185 -19.99 3.22 4.95
N PRO A 186 -19.60 4.46 4.55
CA PRO A 186 -20.50 5.32 3.78
C PRO A 186 -20.87 4.75 2.42
N HIS A 187 -20.00 3.95 1.78
CA HIS A 187 -20.35 3.28 0.53
C HIS A 187 -21.48 2.25 0.73
N LEU A 188 -21.35 1.39 1.74
CA LEU A 188 -22.35 0.38 2.10
C LEU A 188 -23.67 1.03 2.53
N LEU A 189 -23.62 2.10 3.32
CA LEU A 189 -24.83 2.81 3.77
C LEU A 189 -25.60 3.48 2.62
N ARG A 190 -24.99 3.73 1.46
CA ARG A 190 -25.70 4.19 0.26
C ARG A 190 -26.39 3.06 -0.50
N ARG A 191 -26.14 1.81 -0.14
CA ARG A 191 -26.77 0.62 -0.74
C ARG A 191 -28.04 0.23 0.02
N PRO A 192 -28.93 -0.57 -0.60
CA PRO A 192 -30.17 -1.04 0.03
C PRO A 192 -29.96 -2.16 1.07
N VAL A 193 -28.87 -2.10 1.85
CA VAL A 193 -28.61 -3.01 2.98
C VAL A 193 -29.66 -2.83 4.09
N ALA A 194 -29.99 -3.91 4.80
CA ALA A 194 -30.81 -3.81 6.00
C ALA A 194 -30.02 -3.11 7.13
N LYS A 195 -28.78 -3.54 7.33
CA LYS A 195 -27.91 -3.07 8.42
C LYS A 195 -26.43 -3.23 8.03
N VAL A 196 -25.58 -2.36 8.55
CA VAL A 196 -24.12 -2.52 8.56
C VAL A 196 -23.65 -2.62 10.00
N ILE A 197 -22.86 -3.66 10.33
CA ILE A 197 -22.28 -3.84 11.67
C ILE A 197 -20.77 -3.62 11.57
N ASN A 198 -20.27 -2.56 12.20
CA ASN A 198 -18.84 -2.29 12.26
C ASN A 198 -18.21 -2.91 13.52
N PHE A 199 -17.34 -3.90 13.31
CA PHE A 199 -16.57 -4.57 14.37
C PHE A 199 -15.21 -3.91 14.57
N TYR A 200 -14.92 -3.47 15.79
CA TYR A 200 -13.72 -2.69 16.11
C TYR A 200 -13.06 -3.12 17.42
N ARG A 201 -11.79 -2.75 17.60
CA ARG A 201 -10.98 -3.13 18.79
C ARG A 201 -10.66 -1.95 19.72
N SER A 202 -10.69 -0.73 19.20
CA SER A 202 -10.28 0.47 19.93
C SER A 202 -11.00 1.71 19.39
N PRO A 203 -11.04 2.81 20.15
CA PRO A 203 -11.49 4.10 19.64
C PRO A 203 -10.75 4.53 18.37
N LEU A 204 -11.38 5.43 17.62
CA LEU A 204 -10.78 6.01 16.44
C LEU A 204 -9.57 6.87 16.80
N LYS A 205 -8.58 6.89 15.91
CA LYS A 205 -7.43 7.79 15.98
C LYS A 205 -7.50 8.76 14.82
N TYR A 206 -7.12 9.99 15.06
CA TYR A 206 -7.09 11.05 14.04
C TYR A 206 -5.68 11.58 13.91
N ALA A 207 -5.25 11.82 12.68
CA ALA A 207 -3.97 12.47 12.46
C ALA A 207 -4.04 13.91 12.98
N VAL A 208 -2.98 14.35 13.65
CA VAL A 208 -2.84 15.74 14.11
C VAL A 208 -1.63 16.34 13.40
N TYR A 209 -1.90 17.36 12.58
CA TYR A 209 -0.87 18.10 11.88
C TYR A 209 -0.22 19.08 12.87
N LEU A 210 1.07 18.89 13.11
CA LEU A 210 1.94 19.79 13.86
C LEU A 210 2.91 20.44 12.87
N ASP A 211 3.65 21.47 13.30
CA ASP A 211 4.44 22.31 12.39
C ASP A 211 5.34 21.51 11.43
N ASP A 212 6.15 20.58 11.96
CA ASP A 212 7.13 19.83 11.15
C ASP A 212 6.79 18.33 10.98
N TRP A 213 5.70 17.84 11.56
CA TRP A 213 5.37 16.40 11.55
C TRP A 213 3.88 16.13 11.86
N ILE A 214 3.45 14.87 11.68
CA ILE A 214 2.07 14.47 11.90
C ILE A 214 2.01 13.40 13.00
N LEU A 215 1.29 13.68 14.09
CA LEU A 215 0.99 12.65 15.09
C LEU A 215 -0.03 11.66 14.52
N PHE A 216 0.20 10.37 14.74
CA PHE A 216 -0.56 9.28 14.12
C PHE A 216 -0.56 9.34 12.57
N ASP A 217 0.56 9.73 11.97
CA ASP A 217 0.70 9.86 10.51
C ASP A 217 0.23 8.62 9.71
N ASP A 218 0.63 7.41 10.13
CA ASP A 218 0.32 6.16 9.44
C ASP A 218 -0.94 5.46 9.95
N THR A 219 -1.44 5.86 11.12
CA THR A 219 -2.50 5.14 11.84
C THR A 219 -3.77 5.95 12.09
N GLY A 220 -3.68 7.28 11.99
CA GLY A 220 -4.78 8.21 12.19
C GLY A 220 -5.59 8.45 10.92
N LEU A 221 -6.90 8.68 11.09
CA LEU A 221 -7.80 9.09 10.02
C LEU A 221 -7.43 10.50 9.51
N LYS A 222 -7.54 10.69 8.19
CA LYS A 222 -7.24 11.94 7.48
C LYS A 222 -8.30 12.26 6.43
N GLY A 223 -8.32 13.52 6.00
CA GLY A 223 -9.17 13.99 4.90
C GLY A 223 -10.64 13.63 5.09
N ARG A 224 -11.32 13.24 4.01
CA ARG A 224 -12.76 12.93 4.00
C ARG A 224 -13.16 11.81 4.95
N ALA A 225 -12.30 10.81 5.14
CA ALA A 225 -12.57 9.70 6.05
C ALA A 225 -12.60 10.17 7.53
N ALA A 226 -11.71 11.11 7.89
CA ALA A 226 -11.74 11.72 9.22
C ALA A 226 -13.00 12.57 9.43
N VAL A 227 -13.36 13.40 8.44
CA VAL A 227 -14.58 14.23 8.50
C VAL A 227 -15.81 13.35 8.69
N TRP A 228 -15.98 12.33 7.85
CA TRP A 228 -17.12 11.42 7.95
C TRP A 228 -17.18 10.71 9.31
N ALA A 229 -16.04 10.25 9.82
CA ALA A 229 -15.99 9.57 11.11
C ALA A 229 -16.34 10.50 12.28
N ARG A 230 -15.90 11.75 12.27
CA ARG A 230 -16.27 12.73 13.32
C ARG A 230 -17.77 12.97 13.36
N GLU A 231 -18.41 13.04 12.20
CA GLU A 231 -19.85 13.29 12.09
C GLU A 231 -20.69 12.06 12.43
N ASN A 232 -20.28 10.88 11.94
CA ASN A 232 -21.12 9.68 11.89
C ASN A 232 -20.71 8.57 12.86
N ILE A 233 -19.51 8.66 13.47
CA ILE A 233 -19.03 7.66 14.42
C ILE A 233 -18.87 8.27 15.81
N ASP A 234 -18.20 9.43 15.90
CA ASP A 234 -18.04 10.15 17.17
C ASP A 234 -19.24 11.09 17.44
N GLY A 235 -19.97 11.46 16.38
CA GLY A 235 -21.18 12.27 16.44
C GLY A 235 -22.44 11.41 16.51
N VAL A 236 -23.30 11.53 15.50
CA VAL A 236 -24.58 10.80 15.45
C VAL A 236 -24.44 9.58 14.56
N CYS A 237 -24.51 8.40 15.15
CA CYS A 237 -24.44 7.14 14.41
C CYS A 237 -25.65 7.00 13.47
N PRO A 238 -25.45 6.73 12.16
CA PRO A 238 -26.54 6.48 11.23
C PRO A 238 -27.44 5.33 11.69
N ASP A 239 -28.76 5.43 11.45
CA ASP A 239 -29.75 4.45 11.94
C ASP A 239 -29.46 2.99 11.50
N ARG A 240 -28.90 2.80 10.30
CA ARG A 240 -28.54 1.48 9.76
C ARG A 240 -27.12 1.03 10.10
N LEU A 241 -26.37 1.81 10.88
CA LEU A 241 -25.03 1.47 11.32
C LEU A 241 -25.04 1.09 12.81
N GLU A 242 -24.62 -0.13 13.10
CA GLU A 242 -24.36 -0.62 14.44
C GLU A 242 -22.84 -0.75 14.66
N ARG A 243 -22.34 -0.43 15.85
CA ARG A 243 -20.93 -0.61 16.21
C ARG A 243 -20.81 -1.63 17.32
N CYS A 244 -19.98 -2.65 17.10
CA CYS A 244 -19.74 -3.72 18.06
C CYS A 244 -18.25 -3.80 18.41
N LEU A 245 -17.93 -3.64 19.69
CA LEU A 245 -16.58 -3.88 20.18
C LEU A 245 -16.32 -5.39 20.16
N VAL A 246 -15.17 -5.82 19.66
CA VAL A 246 -14.83 -7.26 19.55
C VAL A 246 -14.83 -7.98 20.90
N SER A 247 -14.63 -7.28 22.01
CA SER A 247 -14.72 -7.84 23.36
C SER A 247 -16.13 -7.78 23.97
N SER A 248 -17.15 -7.38 23.21
CA SER A 248 -18.55 -7.35 23.66
C SER A 248 -19.08 -8.78 23.85
N PRO A 249 -19.92 -9.05 24.87
CA PRO A 249 -20.60 -10.35 24.98
C PRO A 249 -21.49 -10.65 23.77
N ASP A 250 -21.99 -9.61 23.08
CA ASP A 250 -22.89 -9.77 21.93
C ASP A 250 -22.12 -10.04 20.63
N PHE A 251 -20.78 -10.12 20.65
CA PHE A 251 -19.96 -10.21 19.44
C PHE A 251 -20.35 -11.40 18.55
N ASP A 252 -20.44 -12.60 19.12
CA ASP A 252 -20.73 -13.81 18.36
C ASP A 252 -22.15 -13.80 17.78
N GLU A 253 -23.13 -13.28 18.54
CA GLU A 253 -24.51 -13.10 18.07
C GLU A 253 -24.54 -12.14 16.88
N LYS A 254 -23.85 -11.00 16.98
CA LYS A 254 -23.79 -9.99 15.92
C LYS A 254 -23.09 -10.49 14.67
N VAL A 255 -22.04 -11.30 14.80
CA VAL A 255 -21.38 -11.93 13.64
C VAL A 255 -22.32 -12.92 12.97
N ALA A 256 -23.09 -13.71 13.74
CA ALA A 256 -24.06 -14.66 13.21
C ALA A 256 -25.25 -14.00 12.48
N GLU A 257 -25.58 -12.74 12.77
CA GLU A 257 -26.57 -11.95 12.03
C GLU A 257 -26.13 -11.57 10.60
N CYS A 258 -24.83 -11.67 10.27
CA CYS A 258 -24.29 -11.08 9.04
C CYS A 258 -24.32 -12.03 7.84
N ASP A 259 -24.83 -11.54 6.71
CA ASP A 259 -24.89 -12.26 5.44
C ASP A 259 -23.62 -12.08 4.60
N ARG A 260 -22.98 -10.90 4.73
CA ARG A 260 -21.80 -10.50 3.97
C ARG A 260 -20.73 -9.92 4.89
N VAL A 261 -19.47 -9.98 4.47
CA VAL A 261 -18.36 -9.44 5.26
C VAL A 261 -17.34 -8.65 4.42
N VAL A 262 -16.85 -7.54 4.96
CA VAL A 262 -15.70 -6.77 4.44
C VAL A 262 -14.60 -6.77 5.48
N TYR A 263 -13.41 -7.23 5.09
CA TYR A 263 -12.21 -7.18 5.93
C TYR A 263 -11.37 -5.95 5.63
N THR A 264 -11.33 -5.01 6.57
CA THR A 264 -10.45 -3.81 6.54
C THR A 264 -9.40 -3.87 7.66
N VAL A 265 -8.86 -5.06 7.90
CA VAL A 265 -7.96 -5.36 9.04
C VAL A 265 -6.47 -5.29 8.69
N GLY A 266 -6.13 -4.53 7.66
CA GLY A 266 -4.75 -4.32 7.20
C GLY A 266 -4.33 -5.27 6.10
N PHE A 267 -3.04 -5.25 5.80
CA PHE A 267 -2.43 -5.97 4.68
C PHE A 267 -1.31 -6.89 5.18
N GLU A 268 -0.98 -7.90 4.39
CA GLU A 268 0.15 -8.79 4.60
C GLU A 268 1.04 -8.87 3.35
N PRO A 269 2.38 -9.02 3.50
CA PRO A 269 3.28 -9.13 2.37
C PRO A 269 2.89 -10.26 1.42
N ARG A 270 3.08 -10.07 0.11
CA ARG A 270 2.95 -11.17 -0.84
C ARG A 270 4.01 -12.25 -0.55
N LYS A 271 3.67 -13.51 -0.83
CA LYS A 271 4.52 -14.67 -0.47
C LYS A 271 5.65 -14.96 -1.46
N LEU A 272 5.59 -14.41 -2.67
CA LEU A 272 6.56 -14.64 -3.72
C LEU A 272 7.48 -13.43 -3.92
N PRO A 273 8.76 -13.65 -4.28
CA PRO A 273 9.38 -14.96 -4.59
C PRO A 273 9.76 -15.77 -3.34
N GLU A 274 9.79 -17.10 -3.47
CA GLU A 274 10.27 -18.02 -2.42
C GLU A 274 11.79 -17.98 -2.27
N THR A 275 12.28 -18.24 -1.06
CA THR A 275 13.73 -18.27 -0.75
C THR A 275 14.14 -19.62 -0.13
N PRO A 276 13.99 -20.76 -0.84
CA PRO A 276 14.02 -22.10 -0.22
C PRO A 276 15.38 -22.56 0.28
N GLN A 277 16.47 -21.87 -0.06
CA GLN A 277 17.77 -22.09 0.58
C GLN A 277 17.77 -21.73 2.06
N TRP A 278 16.84 -20.87 2.47
CA TRP A 278 16.67 -20.45 3.85
C TRP A 278 15.27 -20.81 4.35
N GLY A 279 15.14 -20.88 5.67
CA GLY A 279 13.82 -20.83 6.30
C GLY A 279 13.19 -19.43 6.20
N PRO A 280 12.27 -19.09 7.10
CA PRO A 280 11.72 -17.74 7.19
C PRO A 280 12.85 -16.71 7.33
N LEU A 281 12.95 -15.79 6.37
CA LEU A 281 13.92 -14.69 6.42
C LEU A 281 13.34 -13.52 7.23
N GLY A 282 14.15 -13.01 8.15
CA GLY A 282 13.85 -11.77 8.86
C GLY A 282 14.11 -10.56 7.97
N TYR A 283 13.28 -9.52 8.11
CA TYR A 283 13.51 -8.23 7.48
C TYR A 283 13.93 -7.21 8.56
N ASN A 284 15.08 -6.58 8.37
CA ASN A 284 15.52 -5.51 9.26
C ASN A 284 14.90 -4.17 8.83
N ARG A 285 13.83 -3.79 9.54
CA ARG A 285 13.05 -2.56 9.32
C ARG A 285 13.84 -1.24 9.43
N MET A 286 15.04 -1.26 10.02
CA MET A 286 15.87 -0.06 10.17
C MET A 286 16.80 0.16 8.98
N ASN A 287 17.19 -0.90 8.28
CA ASN A 287 18.22 -0.82 7.24
C ASN A 287 17.86 -1.53 5.93
N GLY A 288 16.71 -2.18 5.86
CA GLY A 288 16.20 -2.76 4.63
C GLY A 288 16.74 -4.13 4.28
N ILE A 289 17.69 -4.66 5.06
CA ILE A 289 18.40 -5.90 4.73
C ILE A 289 17.56 -7.12 5.12
N ILE A 290 17.47 -8.08 4.19
CA ILE A 290 16.84 -9.40 4.38
C ILE A 290 17.93 -10.48 4.45
N ALA A 291 18.88 -10.46 3.51
CA ALA A 291 20.01 -11.37 3.42
C ALA A 291 21.18 -10.68 2.67
N PRO A 292 22.37 -11.28 2.55
CA PRO A 292 23.48 -10.69 1.79
C PRO A 292 23.07 -10.33 0.36
N GLY A 293 23.16 -9.03 0.01
CA GLY A 293 22.70 -8.50 -1.28
C GLY A 293 21.19 -8.63 -1.55
N LEU A 294 20.36 -8.95 -0.56
CA LEU A 294 18.89 -9.01 -0.67
C LEU A 294 18.25 -7.98 0.26
N PHE A 295 17.48 -7.07 -0.34
CA PHE A 295 16.87 -5.94 0.34
C PHE A 295 15.36 -5.92 0.14
N GLY A 296 14.65 -5.29 1.07
CA GLY A 296 13.22 -5.09 1.03
C GLY A 296 12.85 -3.61 1.03
N LEU A 297 11.83 -3.24 0.25
CA LEU A 297 11.25 -1.91 0.23
C LEU A 297 9.72 -1.95 0.03
N GLY A 298 9.03 -0.93 0.53
CA GLY A 298 7.60 -0.72 0.27
C GLY A 298 6.69 -1.35 1.31
N ILE A 299 5.39 -1.47 1.02
CA ILE A 299 4.40 -1.99 1.99
C ILE A 299 4.69 -3.42 2.48
N ALA A 300 5.41 -4.23 1.69
CA ALA A 300 5.86 -5.56 2.10
C ALA A 300 6.98 -5.50 3.15
N PHE A 301 7.79 -4.44 3.09
CA PHE A 301 9.01 -4.22 3.85
C PHE A 301 9.08 -2.75 4.29
N PRO A 302 8.14 -2.29 5.15
CA PRO A 302 8.05 -0.89 5.52
C PRO A 302 9.14 -0.52 6.53
N GLU A 303 9.56 0.75 6.53
CA GLU A 303 10.31 1.31 7.65
C GLU A 303 9.46 1.29 8.92
N TYR A 304 10.10 1.11 10.07
CA TYR A 304 9.48 1.41 11.36
C TYR A 304 10.19 2.62 11.98
N ALA A 305 9.44 3.66 12.27
CA ALA A 305 9.96 4.88 12.87
C ALA A 305 9.16 5.25 14.12
N GLU A 306 9.82 5.92 15.05
CA GLU A 306 9.20 6.48 16.25
C GLU A 306 9.00 7.98 16.06
N ASP A 307 7.84 8.47 16.51
CA ASP A 307 7.58 9.89 16.57
C ASP A 307 8.24 10.55 17.80
N PRO A 308 8.23 11.89 17.91
CA PRO A 308 8.82 12.60 19.06
C PRO A 308 8.29 12.22 20.44
N TYR A 309 7.13 11.54 20.54
CA TYR A 309 6.60 11.02 21.81
C TYR A 309 6.97 9.56 22.05
N GLY A 310 7.82 8.96 21.21
CA GLY A 310 8.22 7.56 21.29
C GLY A 310 7.15 6.59 20.77
N TYR A 311 6.13 7.08 20.06
CA TYR A 311 5.11 6.20 19.49
C TYR A 311 5.55 5.70 18.11
N GLY A 312 5.83 4.39 18.05
CA GLY A 312 6.34 3.75 16.84
C GLY A 312 5.24 3.31 15.85
N GLN A 313 5.50 3.52 14.56
CA GLN A 313 4.58 3.21 13.46
C GLN A 313 5.34 2.66 12.25
N TYR A 314 4.67 1.76 11.51
CA TYR A 314 5.15 1.35 10.20
C TYR A 314 4.79 2.40 9.16
N ARG A 315 5.79 2.87 8.43
CA ARG A 315 5.66 3.97 7.47
C ARG A 315 5.27 3.44 6.09
N VAL A 316 4.04 3.69 5.67
CA VAL A 316 3.49 3.22 4.39
C VAL A 316 2.92 4.39 3.59
N GLY A 317 3.61 4.74 2.50
CA GLY A 317 3.20 5.82 1.60
C GLY A 317 4.31 6.17 0.64
N LEU A 318 3.97 6.78 -0.49
CA LEU A 318 4.91 7.07 -1.60
C LEU A 318 6.15 7.82 -1.10
N LYS A 319 5.95 9.01 -0.50
CA LYS A 319 7.05 9.81 0.04
C LYS A 319 7.85 9.04 1.09
N LYS A 320 7.19 8.26 1.95
CA LYS A 320 7.85 7.46 2.99
C LYS A 320 8.75 6.39 2.40
N PHE A 321 8.35 5.75 1.29
CA PHE A 321 9.21 4.81 0.58
C PHE A 321 10.43 5.50 -0.02
N MET A 322 10.27 6.72 -0.54
CA MET A 322 11.39 7.51 -1.05
C MET A 322 12.33 7.94 0.08
N ASP A 323 11.81 8.53 1.16
CA ASP A 323 12.57 8.97 2.32
C ASP A 323 13.37 7.80 2.93
N TYR A 324 12.72 6.64 3.08
CA TYR A 324 13.38 5.45 3.61
C TYR A 324 14.47 4.94 2.67
N LEU A 325 14.17 4.87 1.37
CA LEU A 325 15.16 4.48 0.37
C LEU A 325 16.37 5.41 0.37
N ASP A 326 16.16 6.72 0.48
CA ASP A 326 17.23 7.71 0.53
C ASP A 326 18.15 7.51 1.75
N SER A 327 17.60 7.04 2.87
CA SER A 327 18.39 6.76 4.08
C SER A 327 19.19 5.45 4.00
N VAL A 328 18.62 4.40 3.39
CA VAL A 328 19.24 3.05 3.40
C VAL A 328 20.03 2.71 2.14
N LEU A 329 19.76 3.34 1.00
CA LEU A 329 20.42 3.02 -0.26
C LEU A 329 21.95 3.15 -0.19
N PRO A 330 22.56 4.19 0.43
CA PRO A 330 24.02 4.27 0.56
C PRO A 330 24.64 3.03 1.23
N LEU A 331 23.95 2.44 2.21
CA LEU A 331 24.38 1.20 2.85
C LEU A 331 24.23 0.00 1.89
N TRP A 332 23.12 -0.09 1.16
CA TRP A 332 22.89 -1.18 0.20
C TRP A 332 23.94 -1.20 -0.91
N MET A 333 24.47 -0.04 -1.29
CA MET A 333 25.52 0.09 -2.31
C MET A 333 26.87 -0.52 -1.89
N VAL A 334 27.11 -0.70 -0.58
CA VAL A 334 28.34 -1.31 -0.05
C VAL A 334 28.12 -2.67 0.60
N TYR A 335 26.87 -3.09 0.78
CA TYR A 335 26.49 -4.38 1.37
C TYR A 335 26.13 -5.41 0.30
N GLY A 336 27.09 -6.23 -0.12
CA GLY A 336 26.89 -7.25 -1.17
C GLY A 336 26.89 -8.70 -0.67
N THR A 337 26.71 -9.63 -1.61
CA THR A 337 26.89 -11.08 -1.44
C THR A 337 28.36 -11.51 -1.32
#